data_AF-A0A7C8NKI5-F1
#
_entry.id   AF-A0A7C8NKI5-F1
#
_cell.length_a   1.000
_cell.length_b   1.000
_cell.length_c   1.000
_cell.angle_alpha   90.00
_cell.angle_beta   90.00
_cell.angle_gamma   90.00
#
_symmetry.space_group_name_H-M   'P 1'
#
loop_
_entity.id
_entity.type
_entity.pdbx_description
1 polymer ?
#
loop_
_entity_poly.entity_id
_entity_poly.type
_entity_poly.pdbx_seq_one_letter_code
_entity_poly.pdbx_strand_id
1 'polypeptide(L)'
;MQLYFPFIFHSLLEIPPSLLLLFSPLSFVPHCSPRDANSLSPILRQYGAILLSSSLVSFFLSITPDDIFVTSNAEGWTLHKLSAVSLAFYHVFPIYRALKRVQGGEKAVIIPFFGIGGKVKGMGGPGIHLITHLFVGGALLRFALLS
;
A
#
# COMPACT_ATOMS: atom_id res chain seq x y z
N MET A 1 -16.47 14.67 -13.94
CA MET A 1 -15.86 14.11 -12.73
C MET A 1 -14.43 13.72 -13.08
N GLN A 2 -13.44 14.42 -12.53
CA GLN A 2 -12.03 14.08 -12.74
C GLN A 2 -11.68 12.90 -11.83
N LEU A 3 -11.03 11.89 -12.39
CA LEU A 3 -10.56 10.72 -11.64
C LEU A 3 -9.05 10.80 -11.49
N TYR A 4 -8.55 10.66 -10.28
CA TYR A 4 -7.12 10.66 -10.00
C TYR A 4 -6.58 9.25 -9.85
N PHE A 5 -6.18 8.66 -10.99
CA PHE A 5 -5.65 7.29 -11.07
C PHE A 5 -4.54 6.95 -10.06
N PRO A 6 -3.58 7.83 -9.72
CA PRO A 6 -2.55 7.49 -8.73
C PRO A 6 -3.13 7.05 -7.38
N PHE A 7 -4.17 7.73 -6.90
CA PHE A 7 -4.86 7.39 -5.67
C PHE A 7 -5.68 6.10 -5.78
N ILE A 8 -6.31 5.86 -6.94
CA ILE A 8 -7.01 4.59 -7.22
C ILE A 8 -6.03 3.42 -7.13
N PHE A 9 -4.86 3.53 -7.78
CA PHE A 9 -3.86 2.48 -7.76
C PHE A 9 -3.30 2.23 -6.36
N HIS A 10 -3.06 3.29 -5.58
CA HIS A 10 -2.67 3.16 -4.17
C HIS A 10 -3.73 2.40 -3.37
N SER A 11 -5.00 2.79 -3.46
CA SER A 11 -6.08 2.14 -2.73
C SER A 11 -6.25 0.68 -3.13
N LEU A 12 -6.22 0.35 -4.42
CA LEU A 12 -6.32 -1.04 -4.90
C LEU A 12 -5.15 -1.91 -4.42
N LEU A 13 -3.95 -1.32 -4.30
CA LEU A 13 -2.76 -2.02 -3.82
C LEU A 13 -2.81 -2.31 -2.31
N GLU A 14 -3.27 -1.34 -1.52
CA GLU A 14 -3.14 -1.36 -0.06
C GLU A 14 -4.40 -1.88 0.67
N ILE A 15 -5.60 -1.83 0.06
CA ILE A 15 -6.82 -2.36 0.68
C ILE A 15 -6.70 -3.86 0.99
N PRO A 16 -6.33 -4.76 0.06
CA PRO A 16 -6.25 -6.20 0.36
C PRO A 16 -5.30 -6.55 1.53
N PRO A 17 -4.04 -6.08 1.58
CA PRO A 17 -3.18 -6.36 2.73
C PRO A 17 -3.65 -5.69 4.02
N SER A 18 -4.30 -4.52 3.97
CA SER A 18 -4.87 -3.88 5.16
C SER A 18 -5.97 -4.71 5.81
N LEU A 19 -6.89 -5.28 4.99
CA LEU A 19 -7.94 -6.19 5.45
C LEU A 19 -7.34 -7.48 6.01
N LEU A 20 -6.33 -8.03 5.35
CA LEU A 20 -5.64 -9.22 5.83
C LEU A 20 -4.96 -8.98 7.18
N LEU A 21 -4.33 -7.82 7.37
CA LEU A 21 -3.67 -7.46 8.62
C LEU A 21 -4.67 -7.19 9.75
N LEU A 22 -5.83 -6.61 9.41
CA LEU A 22 -6.92 -6.33 10.35
C LEU A 22 -7.64 -7.60 10.84
N PHE A 23 -7.94 -8.54 9.93
CA PHE A 23 -8.74 -9.72 10.28
C PHE A 23 -7.88 -10.97 10.56
N SER A 24 -6.72 -11.08 9.92
CA SER A 24 -5.79 -12.21 10.02
C SER A 24 -4.35 -11.75 10.26
N PRO A 25 -4.07 -10.98 11.34
CA PRO A 25 -2.79 -10.30 11.58
C PRO A 25 -1.57 -11.24 11.54
N LEU A 26 -1.71 -12.45 12.07
CA LEU A 26 -0.60 -13.40 12.19
C LEU A 26 -0.21 -14.06 10.86
N SER A 27 -0.98 -13.86 9.79
CA SER A 27 -0.60 -14.32 8.44
C SER A 27 0.71 -13.71 7.93
N PHE A 28 1.12 -12.56 8.50
CA PHE A 28 2.37 -11.86 8.18
C PHE A 28 3.55 -12.27 9.07
N VAL A 29 3.32 -13.04 10.14
CA VAL A 29 4.35 -13.46 11.10
C VAL A 29 4.42 -14.98 11.12
N PRO A 30 5.11 -15.61 10.16
CA PRO A 30 5.28 -17.05 10.14
C PRO A 30 6.04 -17.51 11.40
N HIS A 31 5.61 -18.64 11.97
CA HIS A 31 6.22 -19.26 13.16
C HIS A 31 6.11 -18.44 14.46
N CYS A 32 5.06 -17.63 14.61
CA CYS A 32 4.76 -16.90 15.85
C CYS A 32 4.41 -17.84 17.01
N SER A 33 5.05 -17.67 18.18
CA SER A 33 4.69 -18.44 19.37
C SER A 33 3.33 -18.01 19.92
N PRO A 34 2.59 -18.87 20.66
CA PRO A 34 1.31 -18.48 21.26
C PRO A 34 1.42 -17.27 22.21
N ARG A 35 2.57 -17.12 22.89
CA ARG A 35 2.84 -15.98 23.77
C ARG A 35 2.94 -14.68 22.98
N ASP A 36 3.72 -14.69 21.90
CA ASP A 36 3.95 -13.50 21.07
C ASP A 36 2.71 -13.15 20.25
N ALA A 37 1.93 -14.14 19.83
CA ALA A 37 0.69 -13.96 19.10
C ALA A 37 -0.32 -13.08 19.85
N ASN A 38 -0.42 -13.24 21.17
CA ASN A 38 -1.34 -12.45 22.01
C ASN A 38 -0.90 -10.97 22.11
N SER A 39 0.40 -10.70 22.13
CA SER A 39 0.93 -9.33 22.19
C SER A 39 0.97 -8.63 20.82
N LEU A 40 1.28 -9.37 19.76
CA LEU A 40 1.43 -8.81 18.41
C LEU A 40 0.10 -8.61 17.69
N SER A 41 -0.90 -9.47 17.93
CA SER A 41 -2.18 -9.39 17.20
C SER A 41 -2.86 -8.02 17.31
N PRO A 42 -3.00 -7.41 18.51
CA PRO A 42 -3.60 -6.07 18.61
C PRO A 42 -2.82 -4.99 17.86
N ILE A 43 -1.49 -5.04 17.94
CA ILE A 43 -0.59 -4.09 17.26
C ILE A 43 -0.75 -4.19 15.75
N LEU A 44 -0.69 -5.41 15.21
CA LEU A 44 -0.86 -5.65 13.78
C LEU A 44 -2.25 -5.22 13.31
N ARG A 45 -3.31 -5.50 14.08
CA ARG A 45 -4.67 -5.02 13.77
C ARG A 45 -4.76 -3.51 13.73
N GLN A 46 -4.10 -2.80 14.65
CA GLN A 46 -4.06 -1.34 14.64
C GLN A 46 -3.37 -0.81 13.38
N TYR A 47 -2.24 -1.41 12.98
CA TYR A 47 -1.61 -1.08 11.70
C TYR A 47 -2.53 -1.37 10.50
N GLY A 48 -3.26 -2.48 10.53
CA GLY A 48 -4.25 -2.83 9.51
C GLY A 48 -5.36 -1.80 9.41
N ALA A 49 -5.89 -1.33 10.54
CA ALA A 49 -6.90 -0.29 10.59
C ALA A 49 -6.39 1.04 10.05
N ILE A 50 -5.18 1.47 10.46
CA ILE A 50 -4.56 2.71 9.98
C ILE A 50 -4.36 2.65 8.45
N LEU A 51 -3.82 1.54 7.94
CA LEU A 51 -3.59 1.36 6.51
C LEU A 51 -4.89 1.32 5.72
N LEU A 52 -5.94 0.68 6.25
CA LEU A 52 -7.25 0.66 5.64
C LEU A 52 -7.85 2.07 5.59
N SER A 53 -7.79 2.81 6.71
CA SER A 53 -8.26 4.19 6.79
C SER A 53 -7.55 5.10 5.80
N SER A 54 -6.22 5.04 5.70
CA SER A 54 -5.47 5.84 4.72
C SER A 54 -5.81 5.46 3.27
N SER A 55 -6.04 4.16 3.02
CA SER A 55 -6.42 3.68 1.69
C SER A 55 -7.83 4.12 1.28
N LEU A 56 -8.77 4.18 2.23
CA LEU A 56 -10.12 4.70 2.01
C LEU A 56 -10.09 6.22 1.76
N VAL A 57 -9.30 6.98 2.54
CA VAL A 57 -9.10 8.42 2.31
C VAL A 57 -8.51 8.65 0.91
N SER A 58 -7.48 7.90 0.52
CA SER A 58 -6.93 7.91 -0.84
C SER A 58 -8.02 7.64 -1.89
N PHE A 59 -8.88 6.64 -1.67
CA PHE A 59 -9.96 6.33 -2.60
C PHE A 59 -10.95 7.50 -2.73
N PHE A 60 -11.34 8.13 -1.63
CA PHE A 60 -12.20 9.32 -1.66
C PHE A 60 -11.53 10.50 -2.37
N LEU A 61 -10.25 10.76 -2.11
CA LEU A 61 -9.48 11.78 -2.85
C LEU A 61 -9.47 11.50 -4.35
N SER A 62 -9.50 10.24 -4.77
CA SER A 62 -9.49 9.88 -6.19
C SER A 62 -10.73 10.32 -6.98
N ILE A 63 -11.86 10.50 -6.29
CA ILE A 63 -13.15 10.90 -6.88
C ILE A 63 -13.57 12.31 -6.44
N THR A 64 -12.86 12.90 -5.49
CA THR A 64 -13.14 14.25 -4.99
C THR A 64 -12.39 15.26 -5.86
N PRO A 65 -13.08 16.23 -6.46
CA PRO A 65 -12.46 17.36 -7.13
C PRO A 65 -11.43 18.13 -6.26
N ASP A 66 -10.33 18.60 -6.85
CA ASP A 66 -9.23 19.30 -6.15
C ASP A 66 -9.66 20.65 -5.53
N ASP A 67 -10.72 21.25 -6.04
CA ASP A 67 -11.25 22.55 -5.64
C ASP A 67 -12.16 22.49 -4.41
N ILE A 68 -12.54 21.30 -3.94
CA ILE A 68 -13.41 21.16 -2.75
C ILE A 68 -12.63 21.43 -1.45
N PHE A 69 -11.36 21.01 -1.41
CA PHE A 69 -10.50 21.14 -0.23
C PHE A 69 -9.34 22.09 -0.52
N VAL A 70 -9.66 23.38 -0.66
CA VAL A 70 -8.67 24.43 -0.87
C VAL A 70 -7.90 24.68 0.43
N THR A 71 -6.80 23.98 0.62
CA THR A 71 -5.72 24.41 1.52
C THR A 71 -4.71 25.22 0.74
N SER A 72 -5.13 26.24 -0.02
CA SER A 72 -4.18 27.09 -0.74
C SER A 72 -3.38 27.91 0.27
N ASN A 73 -2.24 27.39 0.69
CA ASN A 73 -1.15 28.23 1.15
C ASN A 73 -0.65 29.07 -0.04
N ALA A 74 0.09 30.15 0.23
CA ALA A 74 0.61 31.06 -0.81
C ALA A 74 1.47 30.36 -1.90
N GLU A 75 1.81 29.10 -1.69
CA GLU A 75 2.64 28.26 -2.56
C GLU A 75 1.84 27.27 -3.44
N GLY A 76 0.50 27.26 -3.36
CA GLY A 76 -0.35 26.48 -4.28
C GLY A 76 -0.42 24.97 -3.99
N TRP A 77 -0.14 24.52 -2.77
CA TRP A 77 -0.28 23.12 -2.38
C TRP A 77 -1.75 22.76 -2.07
N THR A 78 -2.33 21.83 -2.83
CA THR A 78 -3.67 21.29 -2.54
C THR A 78 -3.59 20.11 -1.55
N LEU A 79 -4.71 19.76 -0.92
CA LEU A 79 -4.82 18.56 -0.09
C LEU A 79 -4.40 17.31 -0.86
N HIS A 80 -4.77 17.22 -2.14
CA HIS A 80 -4.36 16.12 -3.02
C HIS A 80 -2.85 16.08 -3.22
N LYS A 81 -2.19 17.20 -3.49
CA LYS A 81 -0.72 17.22 -3.63
C LYS A 81 -0.02 16.79 -2.34
N LEU A 82 -0.43 17.32 -1.19
CA LEU A 82 0.14 16.98 0.11
C LEU A 82 -0.07 15.49 0.44
N SER A 83 -1.27 14.99 0.17
CA SER A 83 -1.61 13.57 0.37
C SER A 83 -0.81 12.68 -0.58
N ALA A 84 -0.65 13.07 -1.85
CA ALA A 84 0.14 12.33 -2.82
C ALA A 84 1.62 12.24 -2.43
N VAL A 85 2.24 13.31 -1.93
CA VAL A 85 3.61 13.26 -1.39
C VAL A 85 3.69 12.31 -0.20
N SER A 86 2.75 12.41 0.74
CA SER A 86 2.74 11.59 1.95
C SER A 86 2.61 10.09 1.61
N LEU A 87 1.70 9.74 0.69
CA LEU A 87 1.52 8.37 0.20
C LEU A 87 2.70 7.88 -0.65
N ALA A 88 3.33 8.76 -1.43
CA ALA A 88 4.55 8.43 -2.16
C ALA A 88 5.70 8.09 -1.19
N PHE A 89 5.85 8.85 -0.11
CA PHE A 89 6.86 8.59 0.91
C PHE A 89 6.61 7.28 1.67
N TYR A 90 5.34 6.96 1.95
CA TYR A 90 4.97 5.66 2.51
C TYR A 90 5.54 4.48 1.70
N HIS A 91 5.56 4.57 0.37
CA HIS A 91 6.07 3.49 -0.50
C HIS A 91 7.59 3.28 -0.42
N VAL A 92 8.37 4.21 0.14
CA VAL A 92 9.83 4.04 0.31
C VAL A 92 10.15 2.78 1.12
N PHE A 93 9.40 2.50 2.19
CA PHE A 93 9.67 1.34 3.05
C PHE A 93 9.29 0.00 2.39
N PRO A 94 8.09 -0.19 1.80
CA PRO A 94 7.79 -1.36 0.97
C PRO A 94 8.81 -1.60 -0.15
N ILE A 95 9.23 -0.55 -0.86
CA ILE A 95 10.25 -0.63 -1.91
C ILE A 95 11.57 -1.14 -1.34
N TYR A 96 12.07 -0.53 -0.27
CA TYR A 96 13.30 -0.95 0.39
C TYR A 96 13.25 -2.41 0.83
N ARG A 97 12.16 -2.83 1.49
CA ARG A 97 11.96 -4.21 1.93
C ARG A 97 11.91 -5.19 0.76
N ALA A 98 11.24 -4.82 -0.33
CA ALA A 98 11.17 -5.64 -1.54
C ALA A 98 12.54 -5.77 -2.21
N LEU A 99 13.30 -4.68 -2.32
CA LEU A 99 14.67 -4.66 -2.84
C LEU A 99 15.57 -5.62 -2.06
N LYS A 100 15.53 -5.58 -0.72
CA LYS A 100 16.32 -6.50 0.11
C LYS A 100 15.98 -7.97 -0.13
N ARG A 101 14.70 -8.30 -0.33
CA ARG A 101 14.26 -9.67 -0.66
C ARG A 101 14.73 -10.12 -2.03
N VAL A 102 14.64 -9.26 -3.04
CA VAL A 102 15.16 -9.52 -4.40
C VAL A 102 16.67 -9.73 -4.37
N GLN A 103 17.41 -8.85 -3.69
CA GLN A 103 18.87 -8.97 -3.51
C GLN A 103 19.26 -10.25 -2.74
N GLY A 104 18.44 -10.68 -1.79
CA GLY A 104 18.59 -11.94 -1.08
C GLY A 104 18.28 -13.20 -1.91
N GLY A 105 17.96 -13.05 -3.20
CA GLY A 105 17.73 -14.17 -4.11
C GLY A 105 16.35 -14.84 -3.96
N GLU A 106 15.40 -14.20 -3.26
CA GLU A 106 14.04 -14.73 -3.17
C GLU A 106 13.38 -14.66 -4.56
N LYS A 107 13.20 -15.84 -5.19
CA LYS A 107 12.67 -15.94 -6.55
C LYS A 107 11.17 -15.67 -6.57
N ALA A 108 10.71 -15.07 -7.66
CA ALA A 108 9.29 -14.91 -7.90
C ALA A 108 8.61 -16.27 -8.08
N VAL A 109 7.57 -16.53 -7.28
CA VAL A 109 6.64 -17.63 -7.56
C VAL A 109 5.62 -17.08 -8.56
N ILE A 110 5.77 -17.43 -9.83
CA ILE A 110 4.74 -17.21 -10.83
C ILE A 110 3.66 -18.25 -10.54
N ILE A 111 2.59 -17.87 -9.84
CA ILE A 111 1.42 -18.73 -9.71
C ILE A 111 0.60 -18.53 -10.99
N PRO A 112 0.42 -19.55 -11.85
CA PRO A 112 -0.53 -19.46 -12.95
C PRO A 112 -1.92 -19.21 -12.34
N PHE A 113 -2.69 -18.34 -12.97
CA PHE A 113 -4.01 -17.83 -12.53
C PHE A 113 -5.07 -18.93 -12.23
N PHE A 114 -4.73 -20.21 -12.46
CA PHE A 114 -5.49 -21.40 -12.08
C PHE A 114 -4.55 -22.44 -11.45
N GLY A 115 -4.52 -22.52 -10.12
CA GLY A 115 -3.72 -23.51 -9.39
C GLY A 115 -4.47 -24.00 -8.16
N ILE A 116 -5.11 -25.17 -8.30
CA ILE A 116 -5.80 -25.88 -7.23
C ILE A 116 -4.75 -26.42 -6.26
N GLY A 117 -4.81 -25.97 -5.00
CA GLY A 117 -4.22 -26.69 -3.87
C GLY A 117 -2.96 -26.08 -3.24
N GLY A 118 -3.11 -25.66 -1.98
CA GLY A 118 -2.04 -25.78 -0.98
C GLY A 118 -1.14 -24.56 -0.78
N LYS A 119 -1.46 -23.79 0.27
CA LYS A 119 -0.70 -22.65 0.86
C LYS A 119 -0.69 -21.39 -0.01
N VAL A 120 -1.47 -20.42 0.43
CA VAL A 120 -1.53 -19.05 -0.10
C VAL A 120 -0.17 -18.37 0.12
N LYS A 121 0.81 -18.63 -0.75
CA LYS A 121 1.95 -17.73 -0.94
C LYS A 121 1.40 -16.51 -1.66
N GLY A 122 1.58 -15.34 -1.06
CA GLY A 122 1.00 -14.08 -1.54
C GLY A 122 1.17 -13.86 -3.05
N MET A 123 0.17 -13.24 -3.66
CA MET A 123 0.21 -12.88 -5.08
C MET A 123 1.44 -12.03 -5.38
N GLY A 124 2.23 -12.47 -6.35
CA GLY A 124 3.40 -11.76 -6.84
C GLY A 124 4.62 -11.92 -5.95
N GLY A 125 5.69 -12.47 -6.51
CA GLY A 125 6.99 -12.53 -5.84
C GLY A 125 7.53 -11.14 -5.46
N PRO A 126 8.66 -11.10 -4.72
CA PRO A 126 9.26 -9.83 -4.26
C PRO A 126 9.58 -8.85 -5.39
N GLY A 127 9.87 -9.34 -6.60
CA GLY A 127 10.06 -8.50 -7.79
C GLY A 127 8.78 -7.81 -8.27
N ILE A 128 7.64 -8.51 -8.30
CA ILE A 128 6.34 -7.90 -8.67
C ILE A 128 5.95 -6.88 -7.61
N HIS A 129 6.08 -7.23 -6.33
CA HIS A 129 5.83 -6.32 -5.21
C HIS A 129 6.66 -5.03 -5.33
N LEU A 130 7.96 -5.15 -5.66
CA LEU A 130 8.84 -4.01 -5.92
C LEU A 130 8.34 -3.14 -7.07
N ILE A 131 8.05 -3.74 -8.23
CA ILE A 131 7.60 -3.00 -9.43
C ILE A 131 6.29 -2.26 -9.15
N THR A 132 5.33 -2.93 -8.49
CA THR A 132 4.03 -2.32 -8.19
C THR A 132 4.18 -1.12 -7.25
N HIS A 133 4.99 -1.21 -6.18
CA HIS A 133 5.21 -0.07 -5.29
C HIS A 133 6.03 1.06 -5.94
N LEU A 134 7.01 0.74 -6.80
CA LEU A 134 7.73 1.75 -7.59
C LEU A 134 6.79 2.50 -8.54
N PHE A 135 5.91 1.77 -9.23
CA PHE A 135 4.93 2.36 -10.13
C PHE A 135 3.96 3.28 -9.40
N VAL A 136 3.33 2.79 -8.32
CA VAL A 136 2.35 3.57 -7.56
C VAL A 136 3.00 4.76 -6.86
N GLY A 137 4.12 4.56 -6.17
CA GLY A 137 4.86 5.63 -5.52
C GLY A 137 5.36 6.69 -6.51
N GLY A 138 5.87 6.27 -7.66
CA GLY A 138 6.29 7.18 -8.73
C GLY A 138 5.12 7.96 -9.35
N ALA A 139 3.97 7.31 -9.55
CA ALA A 139 2.77 7.98 -10.06
C ALA A 139 2.24 9.05 -9.08
N LEU A 140 2.23 8.77 -7.78
CA LEU A 140 1.84 9.72 -6.74
C LEU A 140 2.83 10.90 -6.66
N LEU A 141 4.13 10.62 -6.69
CA LEU A 141 5.15 11.67 -6.67
C LEU A 141 5.06 12.57 -7.92
N ARG A 142 4.86 11.96 -9.10
CA ARG A 142 4.64 12.70 -10.35
C ARG A 142 3.40 13.59 -10.26
N PHE A 143 2.30 13.06 -9.71
CA PHE A 143 1.07 13.83 -9.52
C PHE A 143 1.32 15.06 -8.63
N ALA A 144 1.96 14.87 -7.48
CA ALA A 144 2.25 15.95 -6.54
C ALA A 144 3.10 17.08 -7.15
N LEU A 145 4.08 16.74 -7.99
CA LEU A 145 5.06 17.70 -8.52
C LEU A 145 4.63 18.37 -9.83
N LEU A 146 3.79 17.71 -10.64
CA LEU A 146 3.51 18.13 -12.03
C LEU A 146 2.02 18.39 -12.34
N SER A 147 1.12 18.17 -11.39
CA SER A 147 -0.31 18.54 -11.53
C SER A 147 -0.56 19.91 -10.90
#